data_AF-A0A7V7ZL62-F1
#
_entry.id   AF-A0A7V7ZL62-F1
#
_cell.length_a   1.000
_cell.length_b   1.000
_cell.length_c   1.000
_cell.angle_alpha   90.00
_cell.angle_beta   90.00
_cell.angle_gamma   90.00
#
_symmetry.space_group_name_H-M   'P 1'
#
loop_
_entity.id
_entity.type
_entity.pdbx_description
1 polymer ?
#
loop_
_entity_poly.entity_id
_entity_poly.type
_entity_poly.pdbx_seq_one_letter_code
_entity_poly.pdbx_strand_id
1 'polypeptide(L)'
;MVRLSLSQQLRRSILGALPQRTGAENQVFATVMLGFRMTLEDSRFERIVERLEGVDVDFRGFAYEGAGVALTVLDTLGPWKRRFPAFTRFIQDAYLIPTYIGAGLALGRMRSRAVEPFLLRQEHPAFRWMVMDGYGFYRGFYSPRPTIDLQRVPGGLSAYGLRVFDQGLGRGVWFARGEDVARVASTIAGFPAARQADLWSGAGFACAYAGRAIAPEALARLRELAGEHRAQLALASALAAKRRLGLGHITAHTDRACLAFCGLPAEQAAGLANAALAELPPETSAPLHGVWRERIAVLLAASAPQREEVLL
;
A
#
# COMPACT_ATOMS: atom_id res chain seq x y z
N MET A 1 20.26 -37.75 2.87
CA MET A 1 19.94 -36.34 3.22
C MET A 1 19.76 -35.57 1.91
N VAL A 2 18.52 -35.37 1.45
CA VAL A 2 18.25 -34.78 0.13
C VAL A 2 18.54 -33.28 0.17
N ARG A 3 19.53 -32.80 -0.61
CA ARG A 3 19.78 -31.36 -0.80
C ARG A 3 18.60 -30.78 -1.58
N LEU A 4 17.77 -30.01 -0.90
CA LEU A 4 16.72 -29.19 -1.54
C LEU A 4 17.37 -28.23 -2.54
N SER A 5 16.75 -28.02 -3.69
CA SER A 5 17.24 -27.03 -4.65
C SER A 5 17.19 -25.62 -4.05
N LEU A 6 18.00 -24.69 -4.58
CA LEU A 6 18.02 -23.29 -4.13
C LEU A 6 16.61 -22.67 -4.17
N SER A 7 15.80 -23.01 -5.17
CA SER A 7 14.41 -22.56 -5.29
C SER A 7 13.50 -23.14 -4.20
N GLN A 8 13.71 -24.39 -3.77
CA GLN A 8 12.98 -25.00 -2.67
C GLN A 8 13.40 -24.42 -1.29
N GLN A 9 14.67 -24.10 -1.11
CA GLN A 9 15.17 -23.42 0.10
C GLN A 9 14.64 -21.99 0.20
N LEU A 10 14.62 -21.24 -0.90
CA LEU A 10 14.00 -19.92 -0.98
C LEU A 10 12.49 -19.97 -0.76
N ARG A 11 11.79 -20.93 -1.36
CA ARG A 11 10.35 -21.18 -1.09
C ARG A 11 10.09 -21.42 0.40
N ARG A 12 10.87 -22.28 1.06
CA ARG A 12 10.77 -22.52 2.52
C ARG A 12 11.10 -21.29 3.36
N SER A 13 12.11 -20.49 2.99
CA SER A 13 12.46 -19.25 3.70
C SER A 13 11.43 -18.14 3.53
N ILE A 14 10.77 -18.05 2.37
CA ILE A 14 9.70 -17.08 2.11
C ILE A 14 8.41 -17.47 2.85
N LEU A 15 8.02 -18.75 2.76
CA LEU A 15 6.85 -19.31 3.46
C LEU A 15 7.02 -19.32 4.99
N GLY A 16 8.22 -19.64 5.49
CA GLY A 16 8.48 -19.78 6.94
C GLY A 16 8.71 -18.47 7.70
N ALA A 17 8.68 -17.33 7.02
CA ALA A 17 9.00 -16.02 7.61
C ALA A 17 7.86 -15.00 7.54
N LEU A 18 6.70 -15.42 7.05
CA LEU A 18 5.47 -14.66 7.27
C LEU A 18 4.88 -15.16 8.60
N PRO A 19 4.84 -14.32 9.66
CA PRO A 19 4.24 -14.69 10.92
C PRO A 19 2.82 -15.19 10.71
N GLN A 20 2.53 -16.33 11.30
CA GLN A 20 1.18 -16.82 11.42
C GLN A 20 0.49 -16.01 12.52
N ARG A 21 -0.41 -15.11 12.14
CA ARG A 21 -1.36 -14.49 13.08
C ARG A 21 -2.75 -15.04 12.83
N THR A 22 -3.50 -15.22 13.91
CA THR A 22 -4.91 -15.65 13.90
C THR A 22 -5.82 -14.42 13.78
N GLY A 23 -6.80 -14.44 12.86
CA GLY A 23 -7.74 -13.32 12.62
C GLY A 23 -8.11 -13.15 11.13
N ALA A 24 -8.92 -12.13 10.79
CA ALA A 24 -9.30 -11.81 9.40
C ALA A 24 -8.08 -11.47 8.51
N GLU A 25 -6.99 -10.98 9.11
CA GLU A 25 -5.67 -10.83 8.48
C GLU A 25 -5.16 -12.14 7.86
N ASN A 26 -5.52 -13.30 8.44
CA ASN A 26 -5.11 -14.61 7.95
C ASN A 26 -5.60 -14.86 6.50
N GLN A 27 -6.82 -14.42 6.15
CA GLN A 27 -7.33 -14.61 4.79
C GLN A 27 -6.59 -13.72 3.78
N VAL A 28 -6.27 -12.48 4.17
CA VAL A 28 -5.47 -11.57 3.34
C VAL A 28 -4.09 -12.16 3.09
N PHE A 29 -3.37 -12.55 4.14
CA PHE A 29 -2.04 -13.16 4.02
C PHE A 29 -2.08 -14.50 3.26
N ALA A 30 -3.08 -15.34 3.51
CA ALA A 30 -3.26 -16.58 2.77
C ALA A 30 -3.47 -16.32 1.28
N THR A 31 -4.17 -15.25 0.91
CA THR A 31 -4.38 -14.87 -0.49
C THR A 31 -3.10 -14.33 -1.14
N VAL A 32 -2.32 -13.51 -0.44
CA VAL A 32 -0.97 -13.11 -0.92
C VAL A 32 -0.12 -14.35 -1.18
N MET A 33 -0.15 -15.33 -0.27
CA MET A 33 0.61 -16.57 -0.46
C MET A 33 0.06 -17.48 -1.54
N LEU A 34 -1.26 -17.47 -1.77
CA LEU A 34 -1.87 -18.17 -2.89
C LEU A 34 -1.36 -17.59 -4.22
N GLY A 35 -1.43 -16.28 -4.40
CA GLY A 35 -0.94 -15.62 -5.62
C GLY A 35 0.56 -15.80 -5.84
N PHE A 36 1.35 -15.75 -4.77
CA PHE A 36 2.78 -16.08 -4.81
C PHE A 36 3.03 -17.50 -5.34
N ARG A 37 2.31 -18.50 -4.83
CA ARG A 37 2.46 -19.90 -5.29
C ARG A 37 2.01 -20.06 -6.74
N MET A 38 0.85 -19.53 -7.10
CA MET A 38 0.32 -19.56 -8.48
C MET A 38 1.35 -19.04 -9.48
N THR A 39 2.04 -17.96 -9.13
CA THR A 39 3.06 -17.31 -9.97
C THR A 39 4.36 -18.09 -10.04
N LEU A 40 4.69 -18.92 -9.04
CA LEU A 40 5.88 -19.77 -9.06
C LEU A 40 5.67 -21.12 -9.79
N GLU A 41 4.42 -21.45 -10.12
CA GLU A 41 4.04 -22.73 -10.74
C GLU A 41 3.94 -22.66 -12.26
N ASP A 42 3.76 -21.48 -12.84
CA ASP A 42 3.77 -21.27 -14.29
C ASP A 42 4.64 -20.04 -14.64
N SER A 43 5.19 -20.01 -15.85
CA SER A 43 5.99 -18.89 -16.35
C SER A 43 5.24 -18.04 -17.38
N ARG A 44 4.10 -18.53 -17.89
CA ARG A 44 3.25 -17.84 -18.86
C ARG A 44 2.29 -16.91 -18.15
N PHE A 45 2.28 -15.64 -18.51
CA PHE A 45 1.49 -14.63 -17.82
C PHE A 45 -0.02 -14.84 -18.01
N GLU A 46 -0.45 -15.37 -19.16
CA GLU A 46 -1.83 -15.72 -19.44
C GLU A 46 -2.37 -16.72 -18.42
N ARG A 47 -1.59 -17.77 -18.13
CA ARG A 47 -1.95 -18.81 -17.15
C ARG A 47 -1.91 -18.31 -15.72
N ILE A 48 -0.96 -17.42 -15.41
CA ILE A 48 -0.90 -16.79 -14.09
C ILE A 48 -2.15 -15.92 -13.89
N VAL A 49 -2.46 -15.04 -14.83
CA VAL A 49 -3.63 -14.14 -14.77
C VAL A 49 -4.93 -14.93 -14.72
N GLU A 50 -5.11 -15.96 -15.56
CA GLU A 50 -6.29 -16.85 -15.51
C GLU A 50 -6.55 -17.39 -14.09
N ARG A 51 -5.49 -17.82 -13.40
CA ARG A 51 -5.58 -18.34 -12.02
C ARG A 51 -5.83 -17.24 -10.99
N LEU A 52 -5.22 -16.06 -11.16
CA LEU A 52 -5.42 -14.92 -10.28
C LEU A 52 -6.86 -14.38 -10.39
N GLU A 53 -7.42 -14.32 -11.59
CA GLU A 53 -8.82 -13.90 -11.81
C GLU A 53 -9.84 -14.87 -11.21
N GLY A 54 -9.47 -16.15 -11.05
CA GLY A 54 -10.26 -17.14 -10.31
C GLY A 54 -10.36 -16.89 -8.80
N VAL A 55 -9.59 -15.95 -8.25
CA VAL A 55 -9.72 -15.52 -6.84
C VAL A 55 -10.91 -14.56 -6.71
N ASP A 56 -11.65 -14.71 -5.60
CA ASP A 56 -12.71 -13.80 -5.19
C ASP A 56 -12.29 -12.33 -5.34
N VAL A 57 -13.16 -11.52 -5.96
CA VAL A 57 -12.88 -10.13 -6.31
C VAL A 57 -12.48 -9.28 -5.09
N ASP A 58 -13.01 -9.58 -3.90
CA ASP A 58 -12.68 -8.90 -2.65
C ASP A 58 -11.20 -9.08 -2.26
N PHE A 59 -10.61 -10.19 -2.68
CA PHE A 59 -9.25 -10.61 -2.31
C PHE A 59 -8.27 -10.64 -3.49
N ARG A 60 -8.75 -10.52 -4.72
CA ARG A 60 -7.94 -10.64 -5.95
C ARG A 60 -6.77 -9.67 -5.99
N GLY A 61 -6.95 -8.43 -5.52
CA GLY A 61 -5.86 -7.48 -5.39
C GLY A 61 -4.69 -8.00 -4.54
N PHE A 62 -4.96 -8.79 -3.49
CA PHE A 62 -3.92 -9.42 -2.68
C PHE A 62 -3.24 -10.60 -3.40
N ALA A 63 -3.96 -11.31 -4.26
CA ALA A 63 -3.36 -12.36 -5.09
C ALA A 63 -2.33 -11.77 -6.06
N TYR A 64 -2.64 -10.63 -6.69
CA TYR A 64 -1.68 -9.87 -7.51
C TYR A 64 -0.50 -9.31 -6.71
N GLU A 65 -0.73 -8.89 -5.46
CA GLU A 65 0.35 -8.54 -4.53
C GLU A 65 1.32 -9.73 -4.32
N GLY A 66 0.77 -10.94 -4.17
CA GLY A 66 1.55 -12.19 -4.14
C GLY A 66 2.35 -12.45 -5.42
N ALA A 67 1.77 -12.20 -6.59
CA ALA A 67 2.47 -12.30 -7.87
C ALA A 67 3.66 -11.33 -7.94
N GLY A 68 3.45 -10.09 -7.48
CA GLY A 68 4.51 -9.09 -7.36
C GLY A 68 5.67 -9.54 -6.45
N VAL A 69 5.36 -10.19 -5.32
CA VAL A 69 6.38 -10.81 -4.44
C VAL A 69 7.18 -11.86 -5.22
N ALA A 70 6.49 -12.80 -5.87
CA ALA A 70 7.13 -13.93 -6.56
C ALA A 70 8.06 -13.48 -7.67
N LEU A 71 7.59 -12.60 -8.55
CA LEU A 71 8.36 -12.10 -9.69
C LEU A 71 9.58 -11.29 -9.24
N THR A 72 9.45 -10.50 -8.17
CA THR A 72 10.57 -9.73 -7.62
C THR A 72 11.65 -10.62 -7.03
N VAL A 73 11.26 -11.70 -6.34
CA VAL A 73 12.22 -12.71 -5.86
C VAL A 73 12.91 -13.38 -7.05
N LEU A 74 12.17 -13.80 -8.07
CA LEU A 74 12.74 -14.42 -9.27
C LEU A 74 13.71 -13.52 -10.02
N ASP A 75 13.40 -12.23 -10.12
CA ASP A 75 14.28 -11.24 -10.77
C ASP A 75 15.48 -10.87 -9.89
N THR A 76 15.37 -10.94 -8.57
CA THR A 76 16.53 -10.74 -7.69
C THR A 76 17.53 -11.90 -7.81
N LEU A 77 17.02 -13.13 -8.00
CA LEU A 77 17.86 -14.33 -8.18
C LEU A 77 18.37 -14.51 -9.62
N GLY A 78 17.66 -13.95 -10.59
CA GLY A 78 17.98 -14.04 -12.01
C GLY A 78 17.70 -12.71 -12.73
N PRO A 79 18.54 -11.67 -12.53
CA PRO A 79 18.25 -10.28 -12.91
C PRO A 79 18.18 -10.03 -14.42
N TRP A 80 18.73 -10.93 -15.23
CA TRP A 80 18.71 -10.86 -16.70
C TRP A 80 17.33 -11.09 -17.32
N LYS A 81 16.37 -11.70 -16.60
CA LYS A 81 15.08 -12.11 -17.18
C LYS A 81 13.98 -11.04 -17.13
N ARG A 82 14.14 -9.98 -16.32
CA ARG A 82 13.21 -8.83 -16.20
C ARG A 82 11.71 -9.22 -16.21
N ARG A 83 11.34 -10.24 -15.45
CA ARG A 83 9.98 -10.80 -15.43
C ARG A 83 8.97 -9.83 -14.81
N PHE A 84 9.36 -9.12 -13.77
CA PHE A 84 8.48 -8.19 -13.08
C PHE A 84 8.06 -7.02 -13.99
N PRO A 85 8.97 -6.28 -14.66
CA PRO A 85 8.58 -5.27 -15.64
C PRO A 85 7.72 -5.81 -16.79
N ALA A 86 8.03 -7.02 -17.27
CA ALA A 86 7.26 -7.65 -18.34
C ALA A 86 5.82 -7.95 -17.90
N PHE A 87 5.65 -8.44 -16.67
CA PHE A 87 4.32 -8.72 -16.11
C PHE A 87 3.52 -7.45 -15.88
N THR A 88 4.14 -6.37 -15.38
CA THR A 88 3.44 -5.10 -15.19
C THR A 88 2.95 -4.48 -16.49
N ARG A 89 3.60 -4.75 -17.64
CA ARG A 89 3.06 -4.34 -18.96
C ARG A 89 1.90 -5.18 -19.43
N PHE A 90 1.82 -6.42 -18.96
CA PHE A 90 0.85 -7.40 -19.40
C PHE A 90 -0.49 -7.27 -18.66
N ILE A 91 -0.46 -6.90 -17.38
CA ILE A 91 -1.65 -6.80 -16.53
C ILE A 91 -2.37 -5.46 -16.68
N GLN A 92 -3.64 -5.44 -16.27
CA GLN A 92 -4.46 -4.23 -16.23
C GLN A 92 -4.03 -3.27 -15.11
N ASP A 93 -4.27 -1.97 -15.32
CA ASP A 93 -3.93 -0.90 -14.38
C ASP A 93 -4.47 -1.11 -12.97
N ALA A 94 -5.66 -1.71 -12.85
CA ALA A 94 -6.30 -2.03 -11.58
C ALA A 94 -5.41 -2.87 -10.64
N TYR A 95 -4.51 -3.68 -11.20
CA TYR A 95 -3.64 -4.59 -10.46
C TYR A 95 -2.16 -4.15 -10.41
N LEU A 96 -1.81 -3.02 -11.02
CA LEU A 96 -0.43 -2.49 -10.97
C LEU A 96 -0.02 -2.13 -9.55
N ILE A 97 -0.84 -1.34 -8.85
CA ILE A 97 -0.57 -0.91 -7.46
C ILE A 97 -0.30 -2.10 -6.53
N PRO A 98 -1.19 -3.11 -6.41
CA PRO A 98 -0.90 -4.26 -5.56
C PRO A 98 0.36 -5.01 -5.98
N THR A 99 0.60 -5.18 -7.28
CA THR A 99 1.81 -5.86 -7.79
C THR A 99 3.09 -5.12 -7.36
N TYR A 100 3.11 -3.78 -7.43
CA TYR A 100 4.21 -2.96 -6.93
C TYR A 100 4.39 -3.04 -5.41
N ILE A 101 3.29 -3.04 -4.63
CA ILE A 101 3.35 -3.28 -3.18
C ILE A 101 4.05 -4.61 -2.90
N GLY A 102 3.67 -5.66 -3.63
CA GLY A 102 4.27 -6.99 -3.52
C GLY A 102 5.79 -7.00 -3.75
N ALA A 103 6.28 -6.24 -4.74
CA ALA A 103 7.71 -6.07 -4.93
C ALA A 103 8.39 -5.42 -3.71
N GLY A 104 7.76 -4.40 -3.13
CA GLY A 104 8.21 -3.78 -1.88
C GLY A 104 8.34 -4.77 -0.73
N LEU A 105 7.32 -5.62 -0.53
CA LEU A 105 7.34 -6.68 0.48
C LEU A 105 8.52 -7.64 0.27
N ALA A 106 8.76 -8.08 -0.97
CA ALA A 106 9.86 -8.96 -1.29
C ALA A 106 11.22 -8.32 -0.97
N LEU A 107 11.43 -7.07 -1.38
CA LEU A 107 12.66 -6.33 -1.09
C LEU A 107 12.87 -6.12 0.41
N GLY A 108 11.78 -5.90 1.16
CA GLY A 108 11.76 -5.82 2.62
C GLY A 108 12.25 -7.11 3.26
N ARG A 109 11.67 -8.23 2.83
CA ARG A 109 12.03 -9.58 3.27
C ARG A 109 13.47 -9.95 2.97
N MET A 110 13.98 -9.53 1.81
CA MET A 110 15.36 -9.75 1.37
C MET A 110 16.35 -8.74 1.98
N ARG A 111 15.86 -7.76 2.77
CA ARG A 111 16.66 -6.68 3.37
C ARG A 111 17.47 -5.91 2.33
N SER A 112 16.89 -5.74 1.13
CA SER A 112 17.56 -5.05 0.02
C SER A 112 17.84 -3.59 0.37
N ARG A 113 19.02 -3.11 0.00
CA ARG A 113 19.38 -1.68 0.04
C ARG A 113 19.13 -0.96 -1.28
N ALA A 114 18.68 -1.68 -2.31
CA ALA A 114 18.53 -1.18 -3.68
C ALA A 114 17.06 -0.95 -4.07
N VAL A 115 16.23 -0.49 -3.14
CA VAL A 115 14.78 -0.29 -3.37
C VAL A 115 14.52 0.82 -4.39
N GLU A 116 15.18 1.97 -4.27
CA GLU A 116 15.05 3.05 -5.26
C GLU A 116 15.62 2.68 -6.63
N PRO A 117 16.83 2.10 -6.75
CA PRO A 117 17.29 1.57 -8.03
C PRO A 117 16.35 0.54 -8.66
N PHE A 118 15.65 -0.28 -7.86
CA PHE A 118 14.65 -1.20 -8.37
C PHE A 118 13.41 -0.47 -8.88
N LEU A 119 12.85 0.46 -8.09
CA LEU A 119 11.60 1.15 -8.47
C LEU A 119 11.79 2.08 -9.67
N LEU A 120 12.96 2.72 -9.83
CA LEU A 120 13.25 3.62 -10.95
C LEU A 120 13.33 2.91 -12.30
N ARG A 121 13.50 1.58 -12.31
CA ARG A 121 13.49 0.74 -13.53
C ARG A 121 12.09 0.34 -13.99
N GLN A 122 11.05 0.72 -13.24
CA GLN A 122 9.67 0.40 -13.55
C GLN A 122 9.01 1.52 -14.35
N GLU A 123 8.11 1.14 -15.24
CA GLU A 123 7.60 2.02 -16.30
C GLU A 123 6.53 2.98 -15.80
N HIS A 124 5.59 2.52 -14.98
CA HIS A 124 4.50 3.40 -14.52
C HIS A 124 5.04 4.44 -13.53
N PRO A 125 5.10 5.74 -13.88
CA PRO A 125 5.92 6.70 -13.16
C PRO A 125 5.35 7.08 -11.78
N ALA A 126 4.02 7.05 -11.63
CA ALA A 126 3.36 7.23 -10.33
C ALA A 126 3.33 5.94 -9.50
N PHE A 127 2.76 4.85 -10.03
CA PHE A 127 2.52 3.62 -9.25
C PHE A 127 3.78 2.87 -8.84
N ARG A 128 4.92 3.04 -9.52
CA ARG A 128 6.19 2.41 -9.11
C ARG A 128 6.63 2.77 -7.69
N TRP A 129 6.20 3.92 -7.16
CA TRP A 129 6.49 4.33 -5.79
C TRP A 129 5.82 3.42 -4.76
N MET A 130 4.79 2.66 -5.14
CA MET A 130 4.18 1.66 -4.27
C MET A 130 5.12 0.51 -3.90
N VAL A 131 6.25 0.35 -4.60
CA VAL A 131 7.36 -0.51 -4.15
C VAL A 131 7.95 0.01 -2.83
N MET A 132 8.13 1.33 -2.69
CA MET A 132 8.66 1.93 -1.46
C MET A 132 7.64 1.84 -0.32
N ASP A 133 6.35 2.04 -0.62
CA ASP A 133 5.27 1.85 0.36
C ASP A 133 5.22 0.40 0.85
N GLY A 134 5.23 -0.59 -0.05
CA GLY A 134 5.30 -2.00 0.34
C GLY A 134 6.54 -2.32 1.18
N TYR A 135 7.69 -1.72 0.85
CA TYR A 135 8.92 -1.86 1.63
C TYR A 135 8.78 -1.28 3.04
N GLY A 136 8.22 -0.08 3.18
CA GLY A 136 7.91 0.55 4.47
C GLY A 136 6.95 -0.26 5.32
N PHE A 137 5.86 -0.74 4.72
CA PHE A 137 4.89 -1.62 5.37
C PHE A 137 5.56 -2.88 5.91
N TYR A 138 6.35 -3.57 5.10
CA TYR A 138 7.05 -4.78 5.52
C TYR A 138 7.93 -4.51 6.75
N ARG A 139 8.66 -3.40 6.74
CA ARG A 139 9.58 -3.02 7.81
C ARG A 139 8.85 -2.65 9.10
N GLY A 140 7.72 -1.95 9.01
CA GLY A 140 6.87 -1.63 10.15
C GLY A 140 6.19 -2.85 10.76
N PHE A 141 5.60 -3.69 9.91
CA PHE A 141 4.78 -4.81 10.35
C PHE A 141 5.59 -6.02 10.81
N TYR A 142 6.64 -6.42 10.06
CA TYR A 142 7.45 -7.60 10.37
C TYR A 142 8.74 -7.30 11.14
N SER A 143 9.09 -6.02 11.33
CA SER A 143 10.26 -5.61 12.10
C SER A 143 9.97 -4.32 12.91
N PRO A 144 8.97 -4.35 13.80
CA PRO A 144 8.50 -3.16 14.50
C PRO A 144 9.57 -2.57 15.43
N ARG A 145 10.36 -3.40 16.13
CA ARG A 145 11.39 -2.89 17.05
C ARG A 145 12.40 -1.94 16.39
N PRO A 146 13.12 -2.33 15.32
CA PRO A 146 14.05 -1.41 14.67
C PRO A 146 13.36 -0.23 13.97
N THR A 147 12.16 -0.42 13.42
CA THR A 147 11.55 0.56 12.50
C THR A 147 10.59 1.53 13.20
N ILE A 148 9.84 1.05 14.21
CA ILE A 148 8.86 1.81 14.98
C ILE A 148 9.48 2.27 16.31
N ASP A 149 10.01 1.35 17.11
CA ASP A 149 10.48 1.71 18.46
C ASP A 149 11.82 2.48 18.43
N LEU A 150 12.75 2.05 17.57
CA LEU A 150 14.05 2.71 17.35
C LEU A 150 14.05 3.68 16.17
N GLN A 151 12.93 3.78 15.43
CA GLN A 151 12.73 4.70 14.31
C GLN A 151 13.84 4.70 13.24
N ARG A 152 14.54 3.58 13.05
CA ARG A 152 15.69 3.49 12.14
C ARG A 152 15.23 3.60 10.69
N VAL A 153 15.77 4.60 10.00
CA VAL A 153 15.56 4.79 8.56
C VAL A 153 16.55 3.92 7.77
N PRO A 154 16.08 3.16 6.76
CA PRO A 154 16.98 2.49 5.83
C PRO A 154 17.90 3.50 5.12
N GLY A 155 19.21 3.22 5.05
CA GLY A 155 20.13 4.09 4.32
C GLY A 155 19.88 4.07 2.80
N GLY A 156 20.22 5.18 2.13
CA GLY A 156 20.14 5.31 0.67
C GLY A 156 18.76 5.68 0.12
N LEU A 157 17.85 6.15 0.98
CA LEU A 157 16.57 6.72 0.56
C LEU A 157 16.73 8.21 0.25
N SER A 158 16.20 8.65 -0.89
CA SER A 158 15.97 10.06 -1.17
C SER A 158 14.97 10.66 -0.17
N ALA A 159 14.92 11.99 -0.08
CA ALA A 159 13.93 12.67 0.77
C ALA A 159 12.50 12.25 0.42
N TYR A 160 12.18 12.13 -0.87
CA TYR A 160 10.87 11.66 -1.32
C TYR A 160 10.65 10.17 -1.07
N GLY A 161 11.69 9.34 -1.23
CA GLY A 161 11.63 7.92 -0.88
C GLY A 161 11.32 7.68 0.59
N LEU A 162 11.88 8.49 1.50
CA LEU A 162 11.54 8.46 2.92
C LEU A 162 10.05 8.75 3.16
N ARG A 163 9.47 9.74 2.46
CA ARG A 163 8.04 10.04 2.57
C ARG A 163 7.17 8.85 2.20
N VAL A 164 7.44 8.20 1.06
CA VAL A 164 6.67 7.04 0.62
C VAL A 164 6.94 5.80 1.51
N PHE A 165 8.16 5.67 2.02
CA PHE A 165 8.48 4.66 3.04
C PHE A 165 7.61 4.86 4.29
N ASP A 166 7.42 6.10 4.73
CA ASP A 166 6.61 6.43 5.90
C ASP A 166 5.10 6.22 5.67
N GLN A 167 4.61 6.38 4.44
CA GLN A 167 3.25 5.96 4.07
C GLN A 167 3.07 4.45 4.26
N GLY A 168 4.03 3.65 3.79
CA GLY A 168 4.07 2.22 4.04
C GLY A 168 4.17 1.88 5.53
N LEU A 169 5.08 2.54 6.25
CA LEU A 169 5.30 2.34 7.67
C LEU A 169 4.04 2.68 8.48
N GLY A 170 3.30 3.72 8.11
CA GLY A 170 2.03 4.09 8.74
C GLY A 170 0.98 2.98 8.64
N ARG A 171 0.88 2.33 7.47
CA ARG A 171 0.08 1.10 7.32
C ARG A 171 0.60 -0.01 8.24
N GLY A 172 1.92 -0.18 8.34
CA GLY A 172 2.53 -1.15 9.25
C GLY A 172 2.22 -0.88 10.73
N VAL A 173 2.24 0.39 11.16
CA VAL A 173 1.86 0.82 12.51
C VAL A 173 0.41 0.46 12.82
N TRP A 174 -0.52 0.69 11.88
CA TRP A 174 -1.94 0.35 12.02
C TRP A 174 -2.14 -1.10 12.48
N PHE A 175 -1.60 -2.06 11.72
CA PHE A 175 -1.74 -3.48 12.05
C PHE A 175 -0.84 -3.93 13.21
N ALA A 176 0.38 -3.37 13.35
CA ALA A 176 1.27 -3.70 14.46
C ALA A 176 0.68 -3.30 15.84
N ARG A 177 -0.16 -2.27 15.87
CA ARG A 177 -0.90 -1.82 17.05
C ARG A 177 -2.30 -2.42 17.17
N GLY A 178 -2.66 -3.37 16.29
CA GLY A 178 -3.92 -4.12 16.36
C GLY A 178 -5.15 -3.26 16.07
N GLU A 179 -5.01 -2.26 15.19
CA GLU A 179 -6.10 -1.35 14.79
C GLU A 179 -6.65 -0.48 15.93
N ASP A 180 -5.95 -0.44 17.06
CA ASP A 180 -6.27 0.43 18.20
C ASP A 180 -5.87 1.88 17.88
N VAL A 181 -6.89 2.70 17.63
CA VAL A 181 -6.78 4.12 17.27
C VAL A 181 -5.91 4.92 18.24
N ALA A 182 -6.02 4.67 19.55
CA ALA A 182 -5.23 5.40 20.54
C ALA A 182 -3.75 5.00 20.50
N ARG A 183 -3.47 3.69 20.36
CA ARG A 183 -2.09 3.20 20.22
C ARG A 183 -1.44 3.63 18.92
N VAL A 184 -2.19 3.68 17.82
CA VAL A 184 -1.72 4.20 16.53
C VAL A 184 -1.35 5.67 16.66
N ALA A 185 -2.25 6.51 17.20
CA ALA A 185 -2.01 7.93 17.38
C ALA A 185 -0.80 8.20 18.29
N SER A 186 -0.70 7.52 19.44
CA SER A 186 0.44 7.63 20.34
C SER A 186 1.75 7.19 19.68
N THR A 187 1.71 6.14 18.85
CA THR A 187 2.90 5.68 18.10
C THR A 187 3.34 6.75 17.10
N ILE A 188 2.42 7.31 16.31
CA ILE A 188 2.75 8.32 15.30
C ILE A 188 3.26 9.61 15.96
N ALA A 189 2.65 10.05 17.07
CA ALA A 189 3.08 11.23 17.82
C ALA A 189 4.53 11.13 18.34
N GLY A 190 5.04 9.91 18.54
CA GLY A 190 6.42 9.66 18.94
C GLY A 190 7.47 9.85 17.82
N PHE A 191 7.06 9.95 16.56
CA PHE A 191 7.97 10.21 15.44
C PHE A 191 8.29 11.71 15.29
N PRO A 192 9.43 12.07 14.68
CA PRO A 192 9.70 13.45 14.27
C PRO A 192 8.54 14.04 13.47
N ALA A 193 8.15 15.29 13.77
CA ALA A 193 7.02 15.97 13.14
C ALA A 193 7.03 15.89 11.60
N ALA A 194 8.22 16.01 10.99
CA ALA A 194 8.40 15.93 9.54
C ALA A 194 7.99 14.58 8.91
N ARG A 195 7.86 13.50 9.71
CA ARG A 195 7.45 12.15 9.25
C ARG A 195 5.98 11.84 9.54
N GLN A 196 5.34 12.60 10.43
CA GLN A 196 4.01 12.26 10.94
C GLN A 196 2.92 12.33 9.87
N ALA A 197 2.99 13.30 8.97
CA ALA A 197 2.00 13.45 7.90
C ALA A 197 1.90 12.19 7.01
N ASP A 198 3.04 11.64 6.59
CA ASP A 198 3.08 10.45 5.74
C ASP A 198 2.66 9.18 6.52
N LEU A 199 3.04 9.07 7.80
CA LEU A 199 2.56 8.00 8.69
C LEU A 199 1.03 8.03 8.88
N TRP A 200 0.45 9.21 9.08
CA TRP A 200 -1.00 9.39 9.16
C TRP A 200 -1.70 9.02 7.86
N SER A 201 -1.11 9.36 6.70
CA SER A 201 -1.63 8.91 5.41
C SER A 201 -1.64 7.38 5.30
N GLY A 202 -0.57 6.72 5.73
CA GLY A 202 -0.50 5.26 5.78
C GLY A 202 -1.55 4.63 6.68
N ALA A 203 -1.70 5.13 7.90
CA ALA A 203 -2.70 4.65 8.85
C ALA A 203 -4.13 4.86 8.33
N GLY A 204 -4.41 6.03 7.74
CA GLY A 204 -5.71 6.34 7.12
C GLY A 204 -6.03 5.42 5.95
N PHE A 205 -5.03 5.06 5.13
CA PHE A 205 -5.23 4.11 4.03
C PHE A 205 -5.55 2.71 4.56
N ALA A 206 -4.78 2.22 5.54
CA ALA A 206 -4.99 0.91 6.14
C ALA A 206 -6.37 0.81 6.80
N CYS A 207 -6.75 1.84 7.55
CA CYS A 207 -8.09 2.01 8.11
C CYS A 207 -9.14 1.91 7.00
N ALA A 208 -9.15 2.80 6.01
CA ALA A 208 -10.18 2.83 4.96
C ALA A 208 -10.27 1.54 4.12
N TYR A 209 -9.14 0.94 3.76
CA TYR A 209 -9.07 -0.19 2.83
C TYR A 209 -9.30 -1.57 3.49
N ALA A 210 -8.81 -1.75 4.71
CA ALA A 210 -8.74 -3.06 5.39
C ALA A 210 -9.46 -3.11 6.76
N GLY A 211 -9.85 -1.97 7.34
CA GLY A 211 -10.40 -1.85 8.69
C GLY A 211 -11.83 -2.37 8.90
N ARG A 212 -12.19 -3.53 8.33
CA ARG A 212 -13.58 -4.04 8.19
C ARG A 212 -14.42 -4.08 9.49
N ALA A 213 -13.80 -3.99 10.67
CA ALA A 213 -14.44 -4.03 11.99
C ALA A 213 -14.43 -2.69 12.76
N ILE A 214 -13.99 -1.58 12.16
CA ILE A 214 -13.92 -0.30 12.86
C ILE A 214 -15.33 0.30 13.04
N ALA A 215 -15.66 0.63 14.28
CA ALA A 215 -16.90 1.31 14.63
C ALA A 215 -16.88 2.79 14.18
N PRO A 216 -18.02 3.41 13.82
CA PRO A 216 -18.07 4.82 13.41
C PRO A 216 -17.39 5.78 14.41
N GLU A 217 -17.51 5.52 15.71
CA GLU A 217 -16.90 6.29 16.79
C GLU A 217 -15.38 6.25 16.73
N ALA A 218 -14.80 5.12 16.32
CA ALA A 218 -13.37 4.97 16.13
C ALA A 218 -12.86 5.75 14.90
N LEU A 219 -13.67 5.87 13.83
CA LEU A 219 -13.35 6.75 12.70
C LEU A 219 -13.33 8.22 13.13
N ALA A 220 -14.36 8.66 13.87
CA ALA A 220 -14.42 10.01 14.41
C ALA A 220 -13.22 10.30 15.33
N ARG A 221 -12.88 9.35 16.20
CA ARG A 221 -11.72 9.47 17.10
C ARG A 221 -10.39 9.52 16.35
N LEU A 222 -10.23 8.72 15.29
CA LEU A 222 -9.03 8.75 14.46
C LEU A 222 -8.86 10.11 13.77
N ARG A 223 -9.95 10.68 13.26
CA ARG A 223 -9.98 12.03 12.67
C ARG A 223 -9.65 13.11 13.69
N GLU A 224 -10.15 12.98 14.91
CA GLU A 224 -9.85 13.91 15.99
C GLU A 224 -8.35 13.89 16.32
N LEU A 225 -7.80 12.71 16.59
CA LEU A 225 -6.41 12.48 16.97
C LEU A 225 -5.41 12.84 15.86
N ALA A 226 -5.80 12.73 14.60
CA ALA A 226 -4.96 13.17 13.48
C ALA A 226 -4.72 14.70 13.49
N GLY A 227 -5.58 15.50 14.14
CA GLY A 227 -5.36 16.93 14.33
C GLY A 227 -5.10 17.68 13.03
N GLU A 228 -3.92 18.29 12.91
CA GLU A 228 -3.46 18.99 11.69
C GLU A 228 -3.30 18.07 10.47
N HIS A 229 -3.16 16.75 10.67
CA HIS A 229 -2.97 15.76 9.62
C HIS A 229 -4.28 15.17 9.07
N ARG A 230 -5.45 15.75 9.38
CA ARG A 230 -6.75 15.30 8.84
C ARG A 230 -6.81 15.24 7.32
N ALA A 231 -6.14 16.15 6.63
CA ALA A 231 -6.03 16.12 5.17
C ALA A 231 -5.34 14.85 4.65
N GLN A 232 -4.42 14.27 5.43
CA GLN A 232 -3.74 13.02 5.08
C GLN A 232 -4.66 11.81 5.18
N LEU A 233 -5.61 11.81 6.14
CA LEU A 233 -6.66 10.80 6.22
C LEU A 233 -7.58 10.88 5.01
N ALA A 234 -8.08 12.07 4.66
CA ALA A 234 -8.95 12.28 3.51
C ALA A 234 -8.29 11.81 2.20
N LEU A 235 -7.06 12.27 1.95
CA LEU A 235 -6.25 11.85 0.80
C LEU A 235 -6.11 10.31 0.73
N ALA A 236 -5.79 9.69 1.86
CA ALA A 236 -5.59 8.26 1.94
C ALA A 236 -6.89 7.46 1.70
N SER A 237 -8.02 7.95 2.18
CA SER A 237 -9.33 7.34 1.95
C SER A 237 -9.77 7.44 0.50
N ALA A 238 -9.53 8.58 -0.17
CA ALA A 238 -9.76 8.70 -1.61
C ALA A 238 -8.92 7.70 -2.42
N LEU A 239 -7.65 7.49 -2.05
CA LEU A 239 -6.78 6.49 -2.66
C LEU A 239 -7.27 5.04 -2.39
N ALA A 240 -7.75 4.76 -1.17
CA ALA A 240 -8.34 3.46 -0.83
C ALA A 240 -9.62 3.19 -1.64
N ALA A 241 -10.48 4.19 -1.77
CA ALA A 241 -11.70 4.14 -2.57
C ALA A 241 -11.39 3.92 -4.05
N LYS A 242 -10.43 4.64 -4.63
CA LYS A 242 -9.95 4.40 -6.01
C LYS A 242 -9.52 2.95 -6.20
N ARG A 243 -8.77 2.40 -5.25
CA ARG A 243 -8.28 1.02 -5.35
C ARG A 243 -9.44 0.03 -5.32
N ARG A 244 -10.45 0.25 -4.47
CA ARG A 244 -11.66 -0.57 -4.43
C ARG A 244 -12.49 -0.46 -5.70
N LEU A 245 -12.77 0.76 -6.15
CA LEU A 245 -13.51 0.99 -7.40
C LEU A 245 -12.82 0.36 -8.61
N GLY A 246 -11.48 0.38 -8.67
CA GLY A 246 -10.70 -0.31 -9.70
C GLY A 246 -10.85 -1.84 -9.69
N LEU A 247 -11.26 -2.43 -8.56
CA LEU A 247 -11.63 -3.85 -8.44
C LEU A 247 -13.13 -4.08 -8.72
N GLY A 248 -13.83 -3.08 -9.24
CA GLY A 248 -15.24 -3.16 -9.62
C GLY A 248 -16.25 -3.11 -8.46
N HIS A 249 -15.80 -2.86 -7.22
CA HIS A 249 -16.70 -2.80 -6.07
C HIS A 249 -16.16 -1.89 -4.96
N ILE A 250 -17.04 -1.13 -4.31
CA ILE A 250 -16.72 -0.41 -3.08
C ILE A 250 -17.32 -1.15 -1.90
N THR A 251 -16.53 -1.34 -0.85
CA THR A 251 -17.03 -1.96 0.38
C THR A 251 -17.69 -0.92 1.28
N ALA A 252 -18.73 -1.31 2.02
CA ALA A 252 -19.42 -0.43 2.97
C ALA A 252 -18.47 0.16 4.03
N HIS A 253 -17.38 -0.53 4.37
CA HIS A 253 -16.35 0.03 5.24
C HIS A 253 -15.60 1.20 4.57
N THR A 254 -15.17 1.02 3.32
CA THR A 254 -14.42 2.05 2.59
C THR A 254 -15.28 3.30 2.41
N ASP A 255 -16.57 3.12 2.13
CA ASP A 255 -17.54 4.22 2.02
C ASP A 255 -17.70 5.00 3.32
N ARG A 256 -17.91 4.30 4.45
CA ARG A 256 -17.96 4.94 5.78
C ARG A 256 -16.69 5.72 6.13
N ALA A 257 -15.51 5.19 5.80
CA ALA A 257 -14.25 5.89 6.01
C ALA A 257 -14.14 7.16 5.15
N CYS A 258 -14.56 7.10 3.88
CA CYS A 258 -14.58 8.27 3.00
C CYS A 258 -15.56 9.35 3.50
N LEU A 259 -16.75 8.95 3.96
CA LEU A 259 -17.69 9.90 4.56
C LEU A 259 -17.09 10.55 5.82
N ALA A 260 -16.45 9.78 6.68
CA ALA A 260 -15.85 10.29 7.91
C ALA A 260 -14.66 11.23 7.67
N PHE A 261 -13.81 10.92 6.69
CA PHE A 261 -12.53 11.62 6.49
C PHE A 261 -12.57 12.65 5.36
N CYS A 262 -13.19 12.31 4.22
CA CYS A 262 -13.34 13.20 3.07
C CYS A 262 -14.60 14.07 3.14
N GLY A 263 -15.62 13.63 3.88
CA GLY A 263 -16.97 14.24 3.80
C GLY A 263 -17.72 13.90 2.52
N LEU A 264 -17.26 12.89 1.77
CA LEU A 264 -17.80 12.48 0.47
C LEU A 264 -18.03 10.96 0.45
N PRO A 265 -19.03 10.47 -0.32
CA PRO A 265 -19.14 9.05 -0.64
C PRO A 265 -17.86 8.54 -1.33
N ALA A 266 -17.53 7.26 -1.13
CA ALA A 266 -16.30 6.68 -1.66
C ALA A 266 -16.24 6.72 -3.20
N GLU A 267 -17.36 6.58 -3.91
CA GLU A 267 -17.38 6.71 -5.38
C GLU A 267 -16.91 8.09 -5.84
N GLN A 268 -17.39 9.15 -5.18
CA GLN A 268 -16.99 10.52 -5.51
C GLN A 268 -15.52 10.75 -5.16
N ALA A 269 -15.08 10.31 -3.98
CA ALA A 269 -13.67 10.41 -3.58
C ALA A 269 -12.73 9.64 -4.53
N ALA A 270 -13.14 8.45 -4.98
CA ALA A 270 -12.44 7.66 -6.00
C ALA A 270 -12.40 8.40 -7.34
N GLY A 271 -13.50 9.05 -7.73
CA GLY A 271 -13.61 9.89 -8.93
C GLY A 271 -12.58 11.02 -8.92
N LEU A 272 -12.44 11.75 -7.81
CA LEU A 272 -11.42 12.79 -7.66
C LEU A 272 -10.00 12.22 -7.78
N ALA A 273 -9.75 11.05 -7.18
CA ALA A 273 -8.44 10.39 -7.29
C ALA A 273 -8.13 9.91 -8.71
N ASN A 274 -9.14 9.49 -9.47
CA ASN A 274 -9.02 9.13 -10.88
C ASN A 274 -8.79 10.36 -11.77
N ALA A 275 -9.53 11.45 -11.56
CA ALA A 275 -9.35 12.71 -12.29
C ALA A 275 -7.94 13.28 -12.08
N ALA A 276 -7.47 13.30 -10.82
CA ALA A 276 -6.11 13.71 -10.49
C ALA A 276 -5.02 12.88 -11.19
N LEU A 277 -5.28 11.59 -11.44
CA LEU A 277 -4.36 10.70 -12.16
C LEU A 277 -4.39 10.95 -13.67
N ALA A 278 -5.59 11.10 -14.25
CA ALA A 278 -5.79 11.30 -15.67
C ALA A 278 -5.17 12.63 -16.17
N GLU A 279 -5.16 13.64 -15.32
CA GLU A 279 -4.59 14.96 -15.60
C GLU A 279 -3.15 15.11 -15.10
N LEU A 280 -2.43 14.00 -14.89
CA LEU A 280 -1.01 14.10 -14.59
C LEU A 280 -0.25 14.66 -15.78
N PRO A 281 0.67 15.62 -15.56
CA PRO A 281 1.59 16.04 -16.60
C PRO A 281 2.47 14.85 -17.06
N PRO A 282 2.91 14.84 -18.33
CA PRO A 282 3.73 13.76 -18.86
C PRO A 282 5.08 13.66 -18.13
N GLU A 283 5.65 14.80 -17.75
CA GLU A 283 6.93 14.89 -17.04
C GLU A 283 6.93 16.06 -16.04
N THR A 284 7.64 15.88 -14.92
CA THR A 284 7.85 16.89 -13.89
C THR A 284 9.21 16.72 -13.22
N SER A 285 9.74 17.79 -12.62
CA SER A 285 10.93 17.71 -11.76
C SER A 285 10.65 16.97 -10.45
N ALA A 286 9.43 17.10 -9.91
CA ALA A 286 8.93 16.34 -8.79
C ALA A 286 8.51 14.92 -9.22
N PRO A 287 8.58 13.90 -8.35
CA PRO A 287 8.04 12.58 -8.66
C PRO A 287 6.52 12.61 -8.91
N LEU A 288 6.05 12.01 -10.01
CA LEU A 288 4.64 12.03 -10.40
C LEU A 288 3.67 11.43 -9.36
N HIS A 289 4.14 10.52 -8.50
CA HIS A 289 3.36 10.05 -7.35
C HIS A 289 3.04 11.18 -6.35
N GLY A 290 3.98 12.14 -6.17
CA GLY A 290 3.81 13.28 -5.28
C GLY A 290 2.82 14.28 -5.86
N VAL A 291 3.02 14.60 -7.14
CA VAL A 291 2.12 15.46 -7.92
C VAL A 291 0.69 14.90 -7.89
N TRP A 292 0.53 13.59 -8.09
CA TRP A 292 -0.78 12.95 -8.01
C TRP A 292 -1.45 13.17 -6.66
N ARG A 293 -0.73 12.90 -5.57
CA ARG A 293 -1.23 13.07 -4.21
C ARG A 293 -1.60 14.52 -3.88
N GLU A 294 -0.79 15.48 -4.32
CA GLU A 294 -1.06 16.91 -4.15
C GLU A 294 -2.32 17.32 -4.90
N ARG A 295 -2.50 16.87 -6.16
CA ARG A 295 -3.72 17.13 -6.93
C ARG A 295 -4.97 16.58 -6.24
N ILE A 296 -4.91 15.36 -5.70
CA ILE A 296 -6.04 14.79 -4.94
C ILE A 296 -6.37 15.68 -3.73
N ALA A 297 -5.35 16.11 -2.98
CA ALA A 297 -5.55 16.96 -1.82
C ALA A 297 -6.22 18.31 -2.20
N VAL A 298 -5.81 18.93 -3.31
CA VAL A 298 -6.43 20.15 -3.84
C VAL A 298 -7.89 19.92 -4.22
N LEU A 299 -8.19 18.84 -4.95
CA LEU A 299 -9.56 18.51 -5.35
C LEU A 299 -10.46 18.23 -4.14
N LEU A 300 -9.96 17.48 -3.15
CA LEU A 300 -10.70 17.21 -1.91
C LEU A 300 -10.98 18.50 -1.13
N ALA A 301 -10.02 19.42 -1.05
CA ALA A 301 -10.22 20.69 -0.37
C ALA A 301 -11.27 21.56 -1.08
N ALA A 302 -11.30 21.54 -2.42
CA ALA A 302 -12.31 22.25 -3.22
C ALA A 302 -13.71 21.62 -3.15
N SER A 303 -13.81 20.31 -2.91
CA SER A 303 -15.08 19.59 -2.78
C SER A 303 -15.63 19.54 -1.35
N ALA A 304 -14.87 19.98 -0.35
CA ALA A 304 -15.37 20.12 1.00
C ALA A 304 -16.53 21.14 1.00
N PRO A 305 -17.69 20.84 1.60
CA PRO A 305 -18.78 21.80 1.65
C PRO A 305 -18.25 23.10 2.27
N GLN A 306 -18.41 24.21 1.53
CA GLN A 306 -18.20 25.54 2.07
C GLN A 306 -19.05 25.61 3.34
N ARG A 307 -18.41 25.68 4.51
CA ARG A 307 -19.15 25.96 5.74
C ARG A 307 -19.83 27.29 5.49
N GLU A 308 -21.16 27.30 5.55
CA GLU A 308 -21.92 28.54 5.62
C GLU A 308 -21.23 29.47 6.62
N GLU A 309 -20.79 30.62 6.12
CA GLU A 309 -20.66 31.81 6.94
C GLU A 309 -22.04 32.08 7.53
N VAL A 310 -22.33 31.48 8.68
CA VAL A 310 -23.32 32.03 9.59
C VAL A 310 -22.69 33.27 10.20
N LEU A 311 -22.74 34.35 9.43
CA LEU A 311 -22.63 35.71 9.92
C LEU A 311 -23.73 35.92 10.98
N LEU A 312 -23.27 36.49 12.10
CA LEU A 312 -23.98 37.08 13.23
C LEU A 312 -25.45 37.45 13.03
#